data_AF-A0A968RMY4-F1
#
_entry.id   AF-A0A968RMY4-F1
#
_cell.length_a   1.000
_cell.length_b   1.000
_cell.length_c   1.000
_cell.angle_alpha   90.00
_cell.angle_beta   90.00
_cell.angle_gamma   90.00
#
_symmetry.space_group_name_H-M   'P 1'
#
loop_
_entity.id
_entity.type
_entity.pdbx_description
1 polymer ?
#
loop_
_entity_poly.entity_id
_entity_poly.type
_entity_poly.pdbx_seq_one_letter_code
_entity_poly.pdbx_strand_id
1 'polypeptide(L)'
;MASTSETGHPINVANFDVIIADVTSYGAIYNPSKASLKIAALTALSTASKTAVNAVSAAEPAYKLARDARDAAFKPLSPLVTKAINALKATDTTAQVDETAQTIVRKLQGRRATPKRQKKKRKLQPMQARK
;
A
#
# COMPACT_ATOMS: atom_id res chain seq x y z
N MET A 1 14.61 21.40 17.99
CA MET A 1 13.20 21.13 18.36
C MET A 1 12.68 20.05 17.42
N ALA A 2 12.19 18.94 17.97
CA ALA A 2 11.58 17.89 17.14
C ALA A 2 10.25 18.42 16.59
N SER A 3 10.01 18.29 15.28
CA SER A 3 8.76 18.69 14.66
C SER A 3 7.65 17.73 15.06
N THR A 4 6.69 18.17 15.88
CA THR A 4 5.42 17.50 16.10
C THR A 4 4.50 17.81 14.92
N SER A 5 4.82 17.27 13.73
CA SER A 5 3.85 17.26 12.66
C SER A 5 2.85 16.16 12.98
N GLU A 6 1.64 16.53 13.38
CA GLU A 6 0.52 15.60 13.38
C GLU A 6 0.33 15.08 11.95
N THR A 7 0.29 13.76 11.77
CA THR A 7 0.31 13.12 10.44
C THR A 7 -0.96 12.34 10.18
N GLY A 8 -1.55 12.53 9.00
CA GLY A 8 -2.71 11.77 8.52
C GLY A 8 -3.77 12.64 7.86
N HIS A 9 -4.48 12.09 6.87
CA HIS A 9 -5.53 12.82 6.14
C HIS A 9 -6.64 13.38 7.05
N PRO A 10 -7.20 12.61 8.02
CA PRO A 10 -8.24 13.14 8.91
C PRO A 10 -7.74 14.29 9.78
N ILE A 11 -6.51 14.19 10.30
CA ILE A 11 -5.91 15.23 11.15
C ILE A 11 -5.60 16.48 10.33
N ASN A 12 -5.09 16.33 9.10
CA ASN A 12 -4.87 17.46 8.21
C ASN A 12 -6.17 18.21 7.89
N VAL A 13 -7.28 17.49 7.71
CA VAL A 13 -8.60 18.10 7.50
C VAL A 13 -9.08 18.85 8.75
N ALA A 14 -8.90 18.27 9.94
CA ALA A 14 -9.24 18.94 11.19
C ALA A 14 -8.39 20.21 11.42
N ASN A 15 -7.08 20.14 11.16
CA ASN A 15 -6.19 21.30 11.23
C ASN A 15 -6.57 22.37 10.21
N PHE A 16 -7.04 21.97 9.02
CA PHE A 16 -7.51 22.91 8.02
C PHE A 16 -8.78 23.64 8.46
N ASP A 17 -9.70 22.99 9.17
CA ASP A 17 -10.85 23.65 9.79
C ASP A 17 -10.46 24.67 10.85
N VAL A 18 -9.44 24.36 11.67
CA VAL A 18 -8.90 25.31 12.65
C VAL A 18 -8.39 26.57 11.95
N ILE A 19 -7.62 26.42 10.87
CA ILE A 19 -7.13 27.55 10.07
C ILE A 19 -8.29 28.36 9.49
N ILE A 20 -9.34 27.69 9.00
CA ILE A 20 -10.54 28.39 8.48
C ILE A 20 -11.23 29.18 9.59
N ALA A 21 -11.34 28.64 10.81
CA ALA A 21 -11.93 29.32 11.95
C ALA A 21 -11.11 30.56 12.35
N ASP A 22 -9.78 30.43 12.43
CA ASP A 22 -8.86 31.53 12.74
C ASP A 22 -8.99 32.66 11.72
N VAL A 23 -8.97 32.31 10.43
CA VAL A 23 -9.10 33.26 9.33
C VAL A 23 -10.48 33.93 9.31
N THR A 24 -11.53 33.20 9.66
CA THR A 24 -12.90 33.74 9.76
C THR A 24 -13.01 34.75 10.91
N SER A 25 -12.26 34.54 12.00
CA SER A 25 -12.27 35.44 13.17
C SER A 25 -11.78 36.86 12.84
N TYR A 26 -10.98 37.02 11.78
CA TYR A 26 -10.50 38.34 11.33
C TYR A 26 -11.57 39.19 10.63
N GLY A 27 -12.74 38.62 10.28
CA GLY A 27 -13.84 39.34 9.66
C GLY A 27 -13.41 40.10 8.39
N ALA A 28 -13.78 41.38 8.30
CA ALA A 28 -13.52 42.22 7.12
C ALA A 28 -12.02 42.49 6.85
N ILE A 29 -11.14 42.28 7.85
CA ILE A 29 -9.68 42.43 7.67
C ILE A 29 -9.13 41.34 6.75
N TYR A 30 -9.77 40.16 6.74
CA TYR A 30 -9.40 39.09 5.84
C TYR A 30 -9.99 39.28 4.44
N ASN A 31 -9.27 40.00 3.58
CA ASN A 31 -9.67 40.29 2.20
C ASN A 31 -8.59 39.86 1.18
N PRO A 32 -8.35 38.55 0.98
CA PRO A 32 -7.36 38.10 0.01
C PRO A 32 -7.80 38.39 -1.43
N SER A 33 -6.87 38.86 -2.25
CA SER A 33 -7.09 39.10 -3.69
C SER A 33 -7.32 37.81 -4.48
N LYS A 34 -6.69 36.71 -4.04
CA LYS A 34 -6.80 35.39 -4.70
C LYS A 34 -8.09 34.68 -4.31
N ALA A 35 -8.91 34.33 -5.31
CA ALA A 35 -10.20 33.68 -5.10
C ALA A 35 -10.12 32.36 -4.31
N SER A 36 -9.06 31.57 -4.50
CA SER A 36 -8.87 30.29 -3.80
C SER A 36 -8.62 30.43 -2.29
N LEU A 37 -8.22 31.62 -1.83
CA LEU A 37 -7.98 31.89 -0.41
C LEU A 37 -9.21 32.54 0.25
N LYS A 38 -10.28 32.84 -0.49
CA LYS A 38 -11.49 33.35 0.12
C LYS A 38 -12.15 32.29 0.99
N ILE A 39 -12.79 32.70 2.08
CA ILE A 39 -13.44 31.80 3.06
C ILE A 39 -14.39 30.79 2.36
N ALA A 40 -15.15 31.23 1.35
CA ALA A 40 -16.02 30.36 0.56
C ALA A 40 -15.26 29.22 -0.18
N ALA A 41 -14.09 29.52 -0.74
CA ALA A 41 -13.28 28.51 -1.42
C ALA A 41 -12.60 27.54 -0.43
N LEU A 42 -12.13 28.06 0.71
CA LEU A 42 -11.51 27.25 1.76
C LEU A 42 -12.52 26.29 2.40
N THR A 43 -13.73 26.78 2.71
CA THR A 43 -14.82 25.96 3.25
C THR A 43 -15.26 24.88 2.27
N ALA A 44 -15.41 25.20 0.98
CA ALA A 44 -15.69 24.22 -0.06
C ALA A 44 -14.62 23.11 -0.14
N LEU A 45 -13.34 23.49 -0.05
CA LEU A 45 -12.23 22.53 -0.03
C LEU A 45 -12.25 21.64 1.23
N SER A 46 -12.58 22.21 2.40
CA SER A 46 -12.71 21.43 3.64
C SER A 46 -13.85 20.41 3.53
N THR A 47 -15.02 20.82 3.04
CA THR A 47 -16.15 19.92 2.79
C THR A 47 -15.77 18.79 1.85
N ALA A 48 -15.15 19.10 0.70
CA ALA A 48 -14.72 18.09 -0.26
C ALA A 48 -13.71 17.10 0.36
N SER A 49 -12.78 17.61 1.17
CA SER A 49 -11.78 16.77 1.85
C SER A 49 -12.41 15.84 2.88
N LYS A 50 -13.38 16.32 3.68
CA LYS A 50 -14.17 15.49 4.62
C LYS A 50 -14.94 14.40 3.89
N THR A 51 -15.59 14.74 2.77
CA THR A 51 -16.30 13.77 1.94
C THR A 51 -15.36 12.68 1.43
N ALA A 52 -14.18 13.05 0.94
CA ALA A 52 -13.19 12.08 0.46
C ALA A 52 -12.70 11.14 1.57
N VAL A 53 -12.36 11.69 2.74
CA VAL A 53 -11.92 10.89 3.90
C VAL A 53 -13.02 9.92 4.32
N ASN A 54 -14.27 10.39 4.44
CA ASN A 54 -15.41 9.54 4.81
C ASN A 54 -15.68 8.45 3.78
N ALA A 55 -15.54 8.75 2.48
CA ALA A 55 -15.70 7.76 1.43
C ALA A 55 -14.67 6.62 1.53
N VAL A 56 -13.41 6.95 1.82
CA VAL A 56 -12.35 5.95 2.04
C VAL A 56 -12.64 5.12 3.29
N SER A 57 -12.99 5.76 4.40
CA SER A 57 -13.33 5.06 5.65
C SER A 57 -14.54 4.13 5.49
N ALA A 58 -15.53 4.49 4.67
CA ALA A 58 -16.67 3.64 4.36
C ALA A 58 -16.32 2.47 3.43
N ALA A 59 -15.39 2.66 2.48
CA ALA A 59 -14.98 1.62 1.54
C ALA A 59 -13.97 0.61 2.12
N GLU A 60 -13.19 1.02 3.12
CA GLU A 60 -12.09 0.22 3.68
C GLU A 60 -12.54 -1.14 4.28
N PRO A 61 -13.66 -1.25 5.03
CA PRO A 61 -14.11 -2.53 5.56
C PRO A 61 -14.47 -3.53 4.47
N ALA A 62 -15.23 -3.10 3.46
CA ALA A 62 -15.62 -3.96 2.34
C ALA A 62 -14.40 -4.45 1.54
N TYR A 63 -13.43 -3.56 1.33
CA TYR A 63 -12.16 -3.91 0.69
C TYR A 63 -11.37 -4.95 1.50
N LYS A 64 -11.24 -4.77 2.83
CA LYS A 64 -10.55 -5.71 3.71
C LYS A 64 -11.21 -7.08 3.69
N LEU A 65 -12.54 -7.13 3.82
CA LEU A 65 -13.30 -8.38 3.76
C LEU A 65 -13.14 -9.09 2.41
N ALA A 66 -13.21 -8.36 1.30
CA ALA A 66 -13.02 -8.93 -0.04
C ALA A 66 -11.59 -9.49 -0.22
N ARG A 67 -10.57 -8.79 0.30
CA ARG A 67 -9.19 -9.27 0.29
C ARG A 67 -9.05 -10.55 1.11
N ASP A 68 -9.57 -10.56 2.33
CA ASP A 68 -9.43 -11.69 3.25
C ASP A 68 -10.19 -12.92 2.72
N ALA A 69 -11.36 -12.72 2.10
CA ALA A 69 -12.12 -13.77 1.42
C ALA A 69 -11.33 -14.37 0.24
N ARG A 70 -10.67 -13.53 -0.57
CA ARG A 70 -9.78 -13.99 -1.64
C ARG A 70 -8.60 -14.77 -1.09
N ASP A 71 -7.95 -14.28 -0.05
CA ASP A 71 -6.81 -14.98 0.56
C ASP A 71 -7.22 -16.35 1.11
N ALA A 72 -8.40 -16.45 1.73
CA ALA A 72 -8.97 -17.72 2.19
C ALA A 72 -9.28 -18.67 1.02
N ALA A 73 -9.90 -18.17 -0.06
CA ALA A 73 -10.24 -18.96 -1.23
C ALA A 73 -8.99 -19.53 -1.96
N PHE A 74 -7.88 -18.78 -1.98
CA PHE A 74 -6.64 -19.19 -2.66
C PHE A 74 -5.67 -19.97 -1.76
N LYS A 75 -5.85 -19.96 -0.43
CA LYS A 75 -5.05 -20.74 0.52
C LYS A 75 -4.89 -22.24 0.16
N PRO A 76 -5.92 -22.99 -0.26
CA PRO A 76 -5.78 -24.41 -0.57
C PRO A 76 -5.08 -24.70 -1.91
N LEU A 77 -4.91 -23.71 -2.79
CA LEU A 77 -4.35 -23.92 -4.14
C LEU A 77 -2.93 -24.49 -4.10
N SER A 78 -2.04 -23.90 -3.31
CA SER A 78 -0.63 -24.32 -3.24
C SER A 78 -0.46 -25.76 -2.72
N PRO A 79 -1.13 -26.17 -1.62
CA PRO A 79 -1.18 -27.56 -1.20
C PRO A 79 -1.74 -28.51 -2.26
N LEU A 80 -2.82 -28.13 -2.96
CA LEU A 80 -3.46 -28.97 -3.98
C LEU A 80 -2.52 -29.22 -5.17
N VAL A 81 -1.86 -28.17 -5.66
CA VAL A 81 -0.85 -28.28 -6.72
C VAL A 81 0.32 -29.17 -6.28
N THR A 82 0.71 -29.10 -5.01
CA THR A 82 1.78 -29.95 -4.44
C THR A 82 1.35 -31.43 -4.40
N LYS A 83 0.10 -31.72 -4.03
CA LYS A 83 -0.45 -33.08 -4.08
C LYS A 83 -0.51 -33.61 -5.51
N ALA A 84 -0.93 -32.79 -6.47
CA ALA A 84 -1.02 -33.18 -7.87
C ALA A 84 0.34 -33.58 -8.47
N ILE A 85 1.40 -32.80 -8.21
CA ILE A 85 2.73 -33.16 -8.71
C ILE A 85 3.33 -34.38 -7.99
N ASN A 86 3.02 -34.57 -6.71
CA ASN A 86 3.46 -35.77 -6.00
C ASN A 86 2.74 -37.02 -6.51
N ALA A 87 1.45 -36.92 -6.86
CA ALA A 87 0.72 -38.00 -7.49
C ALA A 87 1.27 -38.34 -8.89
N LEU A 88 1.62 -37.32 -9.69
CA LEU A 88 2.28 -37.52 -10.98
C LEU A 88 3.61 -38.27 -10.82
N LYS A 89 4.47 -37.82 -9.90
CA LYS A 89 5.77 -38.46 -9.63
C LYS A 89 5.68 -39.88 -9.06
N ALA A 90 4.52 -40.24 -8.49
CA ALA A 90 4.27 -41.59 -7.99
C ALA A 90 3.87 -42.57 -9.11
N THR A 91 3.52 -42.06 -10.29
CA THR A 91 3.42 -42.87 -11.50
C THR A 91 4.81 -43.04 -12.11
N ASP A 92 5.06 -44.13 -12.84
CA ASP A 92 6.34 -44.39 -13.52
C ASP A 92 6.56 -43.44 -14.72
N THR A 93 6.45 -42.13 -14.51
CA THR A 93 6.70 -41.07 -15.49
C THR A 93 8.19 -40.86 -15.71
N THR A 94 8.52 -40.19 -16.83
CA THR A 94 9.92 -39.83 -17.12
C THR A 94 10.32 -38.52 -16.42
N ALA A 95 11.62 -38.37 -16.13
CA ALA A 95 12.15 -37.15 -15.51
C ALA A 95 11.84 -35.87 -16.30
N GLN A 96 11.73 -35.96 -17.64
CA GLN A 96 11.37 -34.84 -18.51
C GLN A 96 9.92 -34.37 -18.28
N VAL A 97 9.00 -35.31 -18.04
CA VAL A 97 7.59 -35.00 -17.71
C VAL A 97 7.50 -34.33 -16.34
N ASP A 98 8.28 -34.80 -15.36
CA ASP A 98 8.32 -34.20 -14.03
C ASP A 98 8.85 -32.76 -14.05
N GLU A 99 9.91 -32.48 -14.82
CA GLU A 99 10.47 -31.14 -14.95
C GLU A 99 9.52 -30.15 -15.63
N THR A 100 8.83 -30.60 -16.68
CA THR A 100 7.82 -29.80 -17.37
C THR A 100 6.63 -29.51 -16.46
N ALA A 101 6.11 -30.51 -15.74
CA ALA A 101 5.08 -30.34 -14.73
C ALA A 101 5.51 -29.39 -13.60
N GLN A 102 6.74 -29.52 -13.11
CA GLN A 102 7.29 -28.63 -12.08
C GLN A 102 7.37 -27.17 -12.56
N THR A 103 7.57 -26.94 -13.85
CA THR A 103 7.54 -25.60 -14.45
C THR A 103 6.15 -24.98 -14.41
N ILE A 104 5.10 -25.78 -14.61
CA ILE A 104 3.70 -25.35 -14.47
C ILE A 104 3.39 -25.04 -13.01
N VAL A 105 3.81 -25.89 -12.06
CA VAL A 105 3.64 -25.66 -10.61
C VAL A 105 4.24 -24.32 -10.18
N ARG A 106 5.45 -23.98 -10.65
CA ARG A 106 6.11 -22.71 -10.34
C ARG A 106 5.30 -21.51 -10.82
N LYS A 107 4.71 -21.59 -12.01
CA LYS A 107 3.81 -20.54 -12.55
C LYS A 107 2.56 -20.37 -11.69
N LEU A 108 1.90 -21.48 -11.34
CA LEU A 108 0.68 -21.46 -10.50
C LEU A 108 0.93 -20.90 -9.10
N GLN A 109 2.11 -21.14 -8.53
CA GLN A 109 2.49 -20.64 -7.21
C GLN A 109 3.17 -19.26 -7.23
N GLY A 110 3.33 -18.63 -8.40
CA GLY A 110 4.03 -17.35 -8.54
C GLY A 110 5.52 -17.41 -8.15
N ARG A 111 6.15 -18.59 -8.20
CA ARG A 111 7.56 -18.80 -7.87
C ARG A 111 8.43 -18.68 -9.11
N ARG A 112 9.59 -18.02 -8.98
CA ARG A 112 10.58 -17.97 -10.05
C ARG A 112 11.26 -19.33 -10.24
N ALA A 113 11.61 -19.66 -11.47
CA ALA A 113 12.48 -20.80 -11.78
C ALA A 113 13.91 -20.57 -11.25
N THR A 114 14.40 -19.33 -11.35
CA THR A 114 15.72 -18.93 -10.86
C THR A 114 15.62 -18.13 -9.55
N PRO A 115 16.47 -18.42 -8.55
CA PRO A 115 16.56 -17.60 -7.34
C PRO A 115 16.89 -16.14 -7.67
N LYS A 116 16.38 -15.21 -6.86
CA LYS A 116 16.73 -13.78 -6.98
C LYS A 116 18.23 -13.61 -6.70
N ARG A 117 18.98 -13.02 -7.63
CA ARG A 117 20.39 -12.67 -7.41
C ARG A 117 20.50 -11.83 -6.14
N GLN A 118 21.26 -12.31 -5.15
CA GLN A 118 21.57 -11.54 -3.95
C GLN A 118 22.38 -10.29 -4.37
N LYS A 119 21.84 -9.10 -4.09
CA LYS A 119 22.65 -7.89 -4.12
C LYS A 119 23.69 -8.05 -3.01
N LYS A 120 24.95 -8.37 -3.35
CA LYS A 120 26.07 -8.25 -2.40
C LYS A 120 25.96 -6.84 -1.80
N LYS A 121 25.64 -6.74 -0.51
CA LYS A 121 25.75 -5.47 0.22
C LYS A 121 27.20 -5.03 0.05
N ARG A 122 27.44 -3.99 -0.74
CA ARG A 122 28.74 -3.34 -0.84
C ARG A 122 29.01 -2.81 0.56
N LYS A 123 29.77 -3.57 1.38
CA LYS A 123 30.22 -3.09 2.68
C LYS A 123 31.00 -1.81 2.38
N LEU A 124 30.44 -0.66 2.73
CA LEU A 124 31.18 0.59 2.80
C LEU A 124 32.28 0.33 3.82
N GLN A 125 33.51 0.11 3.34
CA GLN A 125 34.68 0.12 4.22
C GLN A 125 34.79 1.54 4.77
N PRO A 126 34.90 1.73 6.09
CA PRO A 126 35.13 3.07 6.63
C PRO A 126 36.46 3.59 6.08
N MET A 127 36.46 4.77 5.47
CA MET A 127 37.67 5.51 5.14
C MET A 127 38.48 5.66 6.43
N GLN A 128 39.59 4.93 6.54
CA GLN A 128 40.54 5.18 7.62
C GLN A 128 41.08 6.60 7.43
N ALA A 129 40.84 7.47 8.40
CA ALA A 129 41.45 8.77 8.46
C ALA A 129 42.98 8.58 8.50
N ARG A 130 43.67 9.08 7.47
CA ARG A 130 45.13 9.22 7.52
C ARG A 130 45.45 10.27 8.58
N LYS A 131 46.26 9.88 9.55
CA LYS A 131 46.96 10.78 10.47
C LYS A 131 47.88 11.72 9.70
#